data_AF-A0A2D1U0D8-F1
#
_entry.id   AF-A0A2D1U0D8-F1
#
_cell.length_a   1.000
_cell.length_b   1.000
_cell.length_c   1.000
_cell.angle_alpha   90.00
_cell.angle_beta   90.00
_cell.angle_gamma   90.00
#
_symmetry.space_group_name_H-M   'P 1'
#
loop_
_entity.id
_entity.type
_entity.pdbx_description
1 polymer ?
#
loop_
_entity_poly.entity_id
_entity_poly.type
_entity_poly.pdbx_seq_one_letter_code
_entity_poly.pdbx_strand_id
1 'polypeptide(L)' 'MNYAPESLPDLKAINISALVVGDIMVNLGPVLEIIENDNHFSLIIDRMEQKQIWSFNKTEEVFIKSYS' A
#
# COMPACT_ATOMS: atom_id res chain seq x y z
N MET A 1 0.18 19.12 27.25
CA MET A 1 -0.71 18.02 26.84
C MET A 1 0.09 16.73 26.94
N ASN A 2 -0.39 15.74 27.70
CA ASN A 2 0.18 14.39 27.67
C ASN A 2 -0.44 13.68 26.46
N TYR A 3 0.27 13.65 25.33
CA TYR A 3 -0.09 12.75 24.24
C TYR A 3 0.30 11.35 24.71
N ALA A 4 -0.70 10.53 25.04
CA ALA A 4 -0.47 9.09 25.07
C ALA A 4 -0.07 8.70 23.63
N PRO A 5 1.07 8.04 23.43
CA PRO A 5 1.44 7.59 22.08
C PRO A 5 0.34 6.66 21.59
N GLU A 6 -0.28 6.99 20.47
CA GLU A 6 -1.10 6.02 19.74
C GLU A 6 -0.24 4.81 19.43
N SER A 7 -0.80 3.61 19.64
CA SER A 7 -0.16 2.37 19.21
C SER A 7 0.08 2.45 17.71
N LEU A 8 1.32 2.22 17.29
CA LEU A 8 1.64 2.09 15.87
C LEU A 8 0.82 0.94 15.28
N PRO A 9 0.25 1.11 14.07
CA PRO A 9 -0.45 0.03 13.40
C PRO A 9 0.52 -1.13 13.16
N ASP A 10 0.01 -2.36 13.24
CA ASP A 10 0.79 -3.53 12.83
C ASP A 10 1.12 -3.40 11.35
N LEU A 11 2.35 -3.78 10.99
CA LEU A 11 2.86 -3.70 9.63
C LEU A 11 3.13 -5.11 9.12
N LYS A 12 2.75 -5.36 7.86
CA LYS A 12 3.00 -6.63 7.20
C LYS A 12 3.74 -6.38 5.88
N ALA A 13 4.86 -7.07 5.69
CA ALA A 13 5.51 -7.18 4.40
C ALA A 13 4.78 -8.26 3.57
N ILE A 14 4.43 -7.93 2.34
CA ILE A 14 3.85 -8.86 1.36
C ILE A 14 4.54 -8.69 0.02
N ASN A 15 4.60 -9.75 -0.77
CA ASN A 15 4.92 -9.61 -2.19
C ASN A 15 3.82 -8.80 -2.90
N ILE A 16 4.19 -7.97 -3.87
CA ILE A 16 3.25 -7.13 -4.63
C ILE A 16 2.12 -7.94 -5.28
N SER A 17 2.36 -9.20 -5.68
CA SER A 17 1.34 -10.08 -6.26
C SER A 17 0.24 -10.49 -5.27
N ALA A 18 0.46 -10.32 -3.97
CA ALA A 18 -0.52 -10.60 -2.93
C ALA A 18 -1.30 -9.35 -2.49
N LEU A 19 -0.98 -8.18 -3.06
CA LEU A 19 -1.66 -6.92 -2.77
C LEU A 19 -3.09 -6.95 -3.31
N VAL A 20 -4.05 -6.44 -2.54
CA VAL A 20 -5.45 -6.35 -2.97
C VAL A 20 -5.95 -4.90 -2.94
N VAL A 21 -6.96 -4.61 -3.76
CA VAL A 21 -7.65 -3.30 -3.72
C VAL A 21 -8.25 -3.10 -2.33
N GLY A 22 -8.04 -1.92 -1.76
CA GLY A 22 -8.42 -1.57 -0.39
C GLY A 22 -7.28 -1.69 0.62
N ASP A 23 -6.19 -2.39 0.32
CA ASP A 23 -5.01 -2.40 1.18
C ASP A 23 -4.44 -0.98 1.34
N ILE A 24 -3.98 -0.65 2.54
CA ILE A 24 -3.33 0.63 2.82
C ILE A 24 -1.82 0.43 2.82
N MET A 25 -1.17 0.88 1.75
CA MET A 25 0.28 0.86 1.63
C MET A 25 0.91 1.92 2.55
N VAL A 26 1.93 1.51 3.30
CA VAL A 26 2.68 2.40 4.18
C VAL A 26 3.34 3.51 3.33
N ASN A 27 3.26 4.76 3.80
CA ASN A 27 3.74 5.99 3.14
C ASN A 27 3.04 6.41 1.84
N LEU A 28 2.21 5.55 1.25
CA LEU A 28 1.53 5.81 -0.01
C LEU A 28 0.04 6.10 0.19
N GLY A 29 -0.71 5.20 0.82
CA GLY A 29 -2.17 5.35 0.99
C GLY A 29 -2.95 4.11 0.54
N PRO A 30 -4.29 4.20 0.49
CA PRO A 30 -5.14 3.11 0.03
C PRO A 30 -4.96 2.83 -1.46
N VAL A 31 -4.93 1.55 -1.81
CA VAL A 31 -4.94 1.06 -3.19
C VAL A 31 -6.36 1.10 -3.73
N LEU A 32 -6.56 1.84 -4.81
CA LEU A 32 -7.85 2.00 -5.49
C LEU A 32 -8.01 1.02 -6.66
N GLU A 33 -6.92 0.74 -7.37
CA GLU A 33 -6.91 -0.13 -8.54
C GLU A 33 -5.54 -0.79 -8.72
N ILE A 34 -5.52 -2.01 -9.24
CA ILE A 34 -4.32 -2.77 -9.57
C ILE A 34 -4.43 -3.22 -11.02
N ILE A 35 -3.46 -2.82 -11.84
CA ILE A 35 -3.33 -3.22 -13.23
C ILE A 35 -2.10 -4.11 -13.34
N GLU A 36 -2.33 -5.40 -13.59
CA GLU A 36 -1.25 -6.33 -13.89
C GLU A 36 -0.85 -6.22 -15.37
N ASN A 37 0.44 -5.98 -15.60
CA ASN A 37 1.06 -6.02 -16.93
C ASN A 37 2.03 -7.21 -16.99
N ASP A 38 2.61 -7.48 -18.15
CA ASP A 38 3.52 -8.63 -18.33
C ASP A 38 4.70 -8.58 -17.34
N ASN A 39 5.30 -7.41 -17.14
CA ASN A 39 6.55 -7.25 -16.39
C ASN A 39 6.42 -6.50 -15.06
N HIS A 40 5.27 -5.86 -14.79
CA HIS A 40 5.10 -4.98 -13.63
C HIS A 40 3.63 -4.88 -13.21
N PHE A 41 3.40 -4.40 -12.00
CA PHE A 41 2.09 -3.94 -11.53
C PHE A 41 2.04 -2.42 -11.58
N SER A 42 0.94 -1.86 -12.06
CA SER A 42 0.63 -0.43 -11.92
C SER A 42 -0.51 -0.28 -10.93
N LEU A 43 -0.26 0.44 -9.84
CA LEU A 43 -1.22 0.72 -8.79
C LEU A 43 -1.76 2.13 -8.96
N ILE A 44 -3.07 2.29 -8.81
CA ILE A 44 -3.68 3.60 -8.57
C ILE A 44 -3.90 3.73 -7.07
N ILE A 45 -3.30 4.73 -6.44
CA ILE A 45 -3.40 5.01 -5.00
C ILE A 45 -4.04 6.37 -4.76
N ASP A 46 -4.74 6.52 -3.64
CA ASP A 46 -5.15 7.85 -3.14
C ASP A 46 -4.09 8.38 -2.18
N ARG A 47 -3.47 9.51 -2.53
CA ARG A 47 -2.44 10.14 -1.72
C ARG A 47 -2.54 11.65 -1.82
N MET A 48 -2.63 12.31 -0.67
CA MET A 48 -2.79 13.77 -0.58
C MET A 48 -4.00 14.26 -1.39
N GLU A 49 -5.13 13.55 -1.27
CA GLU A 49 -6.39 13.87 -1.97
C GLU A 49 -6.28 13.82 -3.50
N GLN A 50 -5.28 13.09 -4.01
CA GLN A 50 -5.02 12.95 -5.43
C GLN A 50 -4.79 11.48 -5.79
N LYS A 51 -5.30 11.08 -6.96
CA LYS A 51 -4.98 9.79 -7.55
C LYS A 51 -3.58 9.82 -8.15
N GLN A 52 -2.72 8.91 -7.71
CA GLN A 52 -1.37 8.76 -8.23
C GLN A 52 -1.17 7.36 -8.79
N ILE A 53 -0.36 7.24 -9.84
CA ILE A 53 0.02 5.95 -10.42
C ILE A 53 1.43 5.61 -9.96
N TRP A 54 1.60 4.40 -9.44
CA TRP A 54 2.90 3.87 -9.03
C TRP A 54 3.13 2.50 -9.66
N SER A 55 4.32 2.28 -10.21
CA SER A 55 4.68 1.02 -10.86
C SER A 55 5.69 0.25 -10.01
N PHE A 56 5.46 -1.06 -9.89
CA PHE A 56 6.28 -1.98 -9.11
C PHE A 56 6.66 -3.19 -9.94
N ASN A 57 7.89 -3.67 -9.79
CA ASN A 57 8.32 -4.93 -10.39
C ASN A 57 7.59 -6.11 -9.73
N LYS A 58 7.30 -7.19 -10.47
CA LYS A 58 6.53 -8.34 -9.93
C LYS A 58 7.19 -9.04 -8.73
N THR A 59 8.49 -8.83 -8.52
CA THR A 59 9.25 -9.44 -7.43
C THR A 59 9.35 -8.56 -6.18
N GLU A 60 8.85 -7.32 -6.23
CA GLU A 60 8.98 -6.39 -5.11
C GLU A 60 8.08 -6.76 -3.93
N GLU A 61 8.56 -6.41 -2.75
CA GLU A 61 7.79 -6.47 -1.51
C GLU A 61 7.34 -5.07 -1.12
N VAL A 62 6.12 -5.00 -0.56
CA VAL A 62 5.52 -3.76 -0.08
C VAL A 62 5.04 -3.96 1.36
N PHE A 63 5.04 -2.86 2.11
CA PHE A 63 4.50 -2.85 3.46
C PHE A 63 3.06 -2.34 3.45
N ILE A 64 2.15 -3.11 4.02
CA ILE A 64 0.76 -2.71 4.25
C ILE A 64 0.48 -2.57 5.73
N LYS A 65 -0.49 -1.72 6.09
CA LYS A 65 -1.08 -1.71 7.43
C LYS A 65 -1.91 -2.99 7.61
N SER A 66 -1.63 -3.75 8.65
CA SER A 66 -2.50 -4.84 9.10
C SER A 66 -3.32 -4.39 10.29
N TYR A 67 -4.60 -4.73 10.29
CA TYR A 67 -5.46 -4.60 11.45
C TYR A 67 -5.57 -5.98 12.08
N SER A 68 -4.98 -6.13 13.26
CA SER A 68 -5.12 -7.29 14.14
C SER A 68 -6.56 -7.46 14.62
#